data_AF-A0A5C8WS69-F1
#
_entry.id   AF-A0A5C8WS69-F1
#
_cell.length_a   1.000
_cell.length_b   1.000
_cell.length_c   1.000
_cell.angle_alpha   90.00
_cell.angle_beta   90.00
_cell.angle_gamma   90.00
#
_symmetry.space_group_name_H-M   'P 1'
#
loop_
_entity.id
_entity.type
_entity.pdbx_description
1 polymer ?
#
loop_
_entity_poly.entity_id
_entity_poly.type
_entity_poly.pdbx_seq_one_letter_code
_entity_poly.pdbx_strand_id
1 'polypeptide(L)'
;MSAQPKLRPDPGMTVDQFLTWAEDRRGRYEILNGEVFAISPQRARHSRAKSRIFVALHAAVRAGGLPCEVFPDGMTVRIDPTTAFEPDALVVCGSRMDADAVEVNDPLIVVEVISPSTKAIDTGVKFAGYFSLASVMHYLIVDPVKRLVIHHRRGAEVIESRIAADGVLRLDPLGLDVPVAEMFADA
;
A
#
# COMPACT_ATOMS: atom_id res chain seq x y z
N MET A 1 12.85 5.81 17.10
CA MET A 1 12.65 4.35 17.04
C MET A 1 11.50 4.01 17.96
N SER A 2 10.30 3.79 17.43
CA SER A 2 9.24 3.14 18.20
C SER A 2 9.02 1.81 17.51
N ALA A 3 9.73 0.78 17.98
CA ALA A 3 9.45 -0.59 17.59
C ALA A 3 8.01 -0.87 18.01
N GLN A 4 7.18 -1.27 17.05
CA GLN A 4 5.85 -1.78 17.36
C GLN A 4 6.02 -2.99 18.28
N PRO A 5 5.22 -3.13 19.35
CA PRO A 5 5.34 -4.26 20.25
C PRO A 5 5.09 -5.54 19.46
N LYS A 6 6.11 -6.41 19.38
CA LYS A 6 5.95 -7.78 18.86
C LYS A 6 4.93 -8.48 19.76
N LEU A 7 3.74 -8.74 19.25
CA LEU A 7 2.82 -9.67 19.89
C LEU A 7 3.39 -11.04 19.61
N ARG A 8 3.98 -11.72 20.61
CA ARG A 8 4.63 -13.03 20.41
C ARG A 8 3.68 -13.99 19.68
N PRO A 9 3.91 -14.29 18.40
CA PRO A 9 3.22 -15.35 17.70
C PRO A 9 4.07 -16.62 17.81
N ASP A 10 3.44 -17.76 17.56
CA ASP A 10 4.11 -19.05 17.40
C ASP A 10 5.26 -18.91 16.38
N PRO A 11 6.50 -19.38 16.65
CA PRO A 11 7.59 -19.27 15.68
C PRO A 11 7.19 -19.94 14.35
N GLY A 12 7.16 -19.16 13.27
CA GLY A 12 6.90 -19.69 11.91
C GLY A 12 5.44 -19.69 11.47
N MET A 13 4.64 -18.71 11.91
CA MET A 13 3.26 -18.53 11.42
C MET A 13 3.26 -18.28 9.91
N THR A 14 2.45 -19.03 9.17
CA THR A 14 2.14 -18.77 7.76
C THR A 14 1.11 -17.64 7.62
N VAL A 15 1.02 -17.02 6.44
CA VAL A 15 0.01 -15.98 6.20
C VAL A 15 -1.41 -16.53 6.36
N ASP A 16 -1.69 -17.79 5.98
CA ASP A 16 -3.03 -18.39 6.17
C ASP A 16 -3.40 -18.52 7.65
N GLN A 17 -2.44 -18.96 8.48
CA GLN A 17 -2.61 -19.01 9.92
C GLN A 17 -2.78 -17.61 10.50
N PHE A 18 -2.07 -16.61 9.97
CA PHE A 18 -2.19 -15.23 10.37
C PHE A 18 -3.56 -14.63 10.05
N LEU A 19 -4.10 -14.87 8.86
CA LEU A 19 -5.42 -14.39 8.48
C LEU A 19 -6.49 -14.96 9.42
N THR A 20 -6.46 -16.27 9.66
CA THR A 20 -7.34 -16.94 10.63
C THR A 20 -7.15 -16.37 12.04
N TRP A 21 -5.90 -16.12 12.44
CA TRP A 21 -5.59 -15.53 13.75
C TRP A 21 -6.09 -14.09 13.88
N ALA A 22 -6.10 -13.31 12.81
CA ALA A 22 -6.47 -11.90 12.82
C ALA A 22 -7.99 -11.69 12.89
N GLU A 23 -8.80 -12.57 12.29
CA GLU A 23 -10.27 -12.48 12.22
C GLU A 23 -10.95 -12.25 13.58
N ASP A 24 -10.47 -12.94 14.62
CA ASP A 24 -11.07 -12.90 15.97
C ASP A 24 -10.48 -11.81 16.89
N ARG A 25 -9.62 -10.92 16.36
CA ARG A 25 -8.84 -9.97 17.19
C ARG A 25 -9.16 -8.52 16.88
N ARG A 26 -9.18 -7.71 17.93
CA ARG A 26 -9.34 -6.26 17.80
C ARG A 26 -8.02 -5.62 17.39
N GLY A 27 -8.05 -4.87 16.29
CA GLY A 27 -6.90 -4.11 15.81
C GLY A 27 -6.56 -4.50 14.39
N ARG A 28 -5.40 -4.06 13.92
CA ARG A 28 -4.87 -4.43 12.62
C ARG A 28 -3.42 -4.85 12.74
N TYR A 29 -3.02 -5.77 11.89
CA TYR A 29 -1.77 -6.48 12.04
C TYR A 29 -1.13 -6.71 10.67
N GLU A 30 0.19 -6.84 10.65
CA GLU A 30 0.97 -7.31 9.50
C GLU A 30 1.81 -8.49 9.94
N ILE A 31 2.26 -9.31 8.99
CA ILE A 31 3.19 -10.42 9.24
C ILE A 31 4.43 -10.27 8.36
N LEU A 32 5.60 -10.44 8.95
CA LEU A 32 6.88 -10.39 8.25
C LEU A 32 7.76 -11.55 8.71
N ASN A 33 8.10 -12.45 7.79
CA ASN A 33 8.89 -13.65 8.07
C ASN A 33 8.33 -14.49 9.24
N GLY A 34 7.01 -14.62 9.30
CA GLY A 34 6.31 -15.38 10.35
C GLY A 34 6.16 -14.65 11.68
N GLU A 35 6.63 -13.40 11.80
CA GLU A 35 6.43 -12.57 12.98
C GLU A 35 5.29 -11.57 12.76
N VAL A 36 4.34 -11.49 13.70
CA VAL A 36 3.19 -10.58 13.63
C VAL A 36 3.47 -9.27 14.36
N PHE A 37 3.07 -8.16 13.74
CA PHE A 37 3.24 -6.80 14.24
C PHE A 37 1.90 -6.06 14.25
N ALA A 38 1.66 -5.26 15.29
CA ALA A 38 0.46 -4.44 15.38
C ALA A 38 0.64 -3.10 14.67
N ILE A 39 -0.24 -2.78 13.73
CA ILE A 39 -0.25 -1.48 13.07
C ILE A 39 -0.67 -0.42 14.10
N SER A 40 0.18 0.58 14.28
CA SER A 40 -0.08 1.66 15.25
C SER A 40 -1.27 2.54 14.83
N PRO A 41 -2.06 3.07 15.78
CA PRO A 41 -3.09 4.05 15.48
C PRO A 41 -2.54 5.25 14.71
N GLN A 42 -3.28 5.66 13.68
CA GLN A 42 -2.84 6.72 12.77
C GLN A 42 -3.23 8.11 13.29
N ARG A 43 -2.37 9.11 13.04
CA ARG A 43 -2.69 10.53 13.32
C ARG A 43 -3.59 11.08 12.22
N ALA A 44 -4.43 12.08 12.54
CA ALA A 44 -5.36 12.69 11.59
C ALA A 44 -4.72 13.15 10.26
N ARG A 45 -3.47 13.64 10.28
CA ARG A 45 -2.72 14.01 9.07
C ARG A 45 -2.55 12.83 8.11
N HIS A 46 -2.20 11.67 8.67
CA HIS A 46 -2.00 10.43 7.92
C HIS A 46 -3.33 9.95 7.35
N SER A 47 -4.37 9.89 8.17
CA SER A 47 -5.71 9.49 7.73
C SER A 47 -6.26 10.41 6.62
N ARG A 48 -6.06 11.73 6.73
CA ARG A 48 -6.46 12.68 5.67
C ARG A 48 -5.71 12.46 4.36
N ALA A 49 -4.40 12.20 4.42
CA ALA A 49 -3.61 11.90 3.22
C ALA A 49 -4.12 10.64 2.52
N LYS A 50 -4.40 9.56 3.27
CA LYS A 50 -4.97 8.33 2.73
C LYS A 50 -6.31 8.54 2.05
N SER A 51 -7.22 9.28 2.69
CA SER A 51 -8.52 9.61 2.09
C SER A 51 -8.34 10.38 0.77
N ARG A 52 -7.41 11.33 0.72
CA ARG A 52 -7.11 12.11 -0.49
C ARG A 52 -6.51 11.24 -1.60
N ILE A 53 -5.55 10.39 -1.26
CA ILE A 53 -4.96 9.40 -2.18
C ILE A 53 -6.04 8.47 -2.76
N PHE A 54 -6.90 7.90 -1.91
CA PHE A 54 -8.02 7.06 -2.34
C PHE A 54 -8.92 7.80 -3.33
N VAL A 55 -9.34 9.02 -3.01
CA VAL A 55 -10.18 9.85 -3.89
C VAL A 55 -9.49 10.14 -5.22
N ALA A 56 -8.21 10.53 -5.19
CA ALA A 56 -7.45 10.86 -6.39
C ALA A 56 -7.28 9.65 -7.32
N LEU A 57 -6.92 8.48 -6.77
CA LEU A 57 -6.81 7.24 -7.52
C LEU A 57 -8.16 6.80 -8.08
N HIS A 58 -9.20 6.84 -7.26
CA HIS A 58 -10.55 6.47 -7.68
C HIS A 58 -11.05 7.39 -8.81
N ALA A 59 -10.83 8.70 -8.70
CA ALA A 59 -11.16 9.66 -9.76
C ALA A 59 -10.40 9.36 -11.06
N ALA A 60 -9.10 9.08 -10.98
CA ALA A 60 -8.28 8.73 -12.14
C ALA A 60 -8.76 7.44 -12.82
N VAL A 61 -9.03 6.38 -12.04
CA VAL A 61 -9.58 5.11 -12.55
C VAL A 61 -10.92 5.32 -13.26
N ARG A 62 -11.82 6.09 -12.64
CA ARG A 62 -13.12 6.44 -13.22
C ARG A 62 -12.99 7.23 -14.52
N ALA A 63 -12.10 8.22 -14.55
CA ALA A 63 -11.85 9.04 -15.74
C ALA A 63 -11.25 8.22 -16.89
N GLY A 64 -10.38 7.25 -16.58
CA GLY A 64 -9.79 6.33 -17.55
C GLY A 64 -10.74 5.23 -18.04
N GLY A 65 -11.92 5.06 -17.42
CA GLY A 65 -12.86 4.00 -17.76
C GLY A 65 -12.30 2.59 -17.57
N LEU A 66 -11.30 2.44 -16.70
CA LEU A 66 -10.63 1.16 -16.47
C LEU A 66 -11.49 0.26 -15.59
N PRO A 67 -11.51 -1.07 -15.83
CA PRO A 67 -12.15 -2.04 -14.96
C PRO A 67 -11.27 -2.30 -13.73
N CYS A 68 -11.04 -1.25 -12.93
CA CYS A 68 -10.22 -1.34 -11.72
C CYS A 68 -11.01 -0.94 -10.49
N GLU A 69 -10.66 -1.57 -9.37
CA GLU A 69 -11.14 -1.24 -8.04
C GLU A 69 -9.99 -0.60 -7.25
N VAL A 70 -10.32 0.49 -6.56
CA VAL A 70 -9.41 1.15 -5.63
C VAL A 70 -9.87 0.79 -4.24
N PHE A 71 -8.96 0.30 -3.40
CA PHE A 71 -9.24 0.01 -2.00
C PHE A 71 -8.45 0.98 -1.13
N PRO A 72 -9.04 1.49 -0.03
CA PRO A 72 -8.28 2.12 1.03
C PRO A 72 -7.48 1.05 1.79
N ASP A 73 -6.91 1.44 2.92
CA ASP A 73 -6.37 0.48 3.89
C ASP A 73 -7.41 -0.52 4.39
N GLY A 74 -6.93 -1.67 4.85
CA GLY A 74 -7.74 -2.76 5.41
C GLY A 74 -7.68 -4.06 4.61
N MET A 75 -7.14 -4.03 3.40
CA MET A 75 -6.91 -5.21 2.57
C MET A 75 -5.49 -5.75 2.77
N THR A 76 -5.35 -7.08 2.90
CA THR A 76 -4.04 -7.73 3.04
C THR A 76 -3.44 -8.02 1.67
N VAL A 77 -2.16 -7.67 1.46
CA VAL A 77 -1.38 -8.06 0.28
C VAL A 77 -0.34 -9.08 0.71
N ARG A 78 -0.46 -10.31 0.23
CA ARG A 78 0.53 -11.37 0.47
C ARG A 78 1.73 -11.22 -0.44
N ILE A 79 2.91 -11.30 0.17
CA ILE A 79 4.19 -11.27 -0.52
C ILE A 79 4.72 -12.69 -0.74
N ASP A 80 4.65 -13.52 0.30
CA ASP A 80 5.13 -14.90 0.30
C ASP A 80 4.39 -15.72 1.38
N PRO A 81 4.66 -17.02 1.57
CA PRO A 81 3.95 -17.85 2.56
C PRO A 81 4.00 -17.36 4.02
N THR A 82 4.91 -16.45 4.36
CA THR A 82 5.18 -15.97 5.73
C THR A 82 5.17 -14.44 5.87
N THR A 83 4.92 -13.71 4.78
CA THR A 83 4.94 -12.24 4.76
C THR A 83 3.72 -11.69 4.04
N ALA A 84 3.01 -10.78 4.72
CA ALA A 84 1.90 -10.02 4.16
C ALA A 84 1.78 -8.64 4.84
N PHE A 85 1.41 -7.63 4.05
CA PHE A 85 1.31 -6.24 4.48
C PHE A 85 -0.08 -5.66 4.22
N GLU A 86 -0.45 -4.63 4.95
CA GLU A 86 -1.68 -3.86 4.72
C GLU A 86 -1.29 -2.47 4.19
N PRO A 87 -1.29 -2.23 2.87
CA PRO A 87 -0.94 -0.92 2.33
C PRO A 87 -2.00 0.13 2.68
N ASP A 88 -1.62 1.40 2.58
CA ASP A 88 -2.51 2.52 2.88
C ASP A 88 -3.55 2.80 1.78
N ALA A 89 -3.28 2.36 0.56
CA ALA A 89 -4.24 2.21 -0.54
C ALA A 89 -3.67 1.26 -1.60
N LEU A 90 -4.54 0.64 -2.40
CA LEU A 90 -4.13 -0.20 -3.53
C LEU A 90 -5.12 -0.11 -4.69
N VAL A 91 -4.66 -0.51 -5.88
CA VAL A 91 -5.50 -0.64 -7.09
C VAL A 91 -5.31 -2.04 -7.69
N VAL A 92 -6.44 -2.71 -7.93
CA VAL A 92 -6.53 -3.99 -8.65
C VAL A 92 -7.34 -3.76 -9.91
N CYS A 93 -7.00 -4.44 -11.00
CA CYS A 93 -7.68 -4.32 -12.28
C CYS A 93 -8.10 -5.69 -12.82
N GLY A 94 -9.24 -5.75 -13.49
CA GLY A 94 -9.76 -6.97 -14.10
C GLY A 94 -11.18 -7.29 -13.63
N SER A 95 -11.40 -8.55 -13.28
CA SER A 95 -12.68 -8.99 -12.71
C SER A 95 -12.90 -8.36 -11.34
N ARG A 96 -14.16 -8.09 -11.01
CA ARG A 96 -14.52 -7.59 -9.69
C ARG A 96 -14.05 -8.57 -8.62
N MET A 97 -13.47 -8.04 -7.55
CA MET A 97 -13.08 -8.87 -6.41
C MET A 97 -14.30 -9.50 -5.75
N ASP A 98 -14.08 -10.66 -5.14
CA ASP A 98 -15.07 -11.29 -4.27
C ASP A 98 -15.42 -10.33 -3.11
N ALA A 99 -16.70 -10.24 -2.77
CA ALA A 99 -17.19 -9.34 -1.73
C ALA A 99 -16.70 -9.73 -0.33
N ASP A 100 -16.36 -11.00 -0.13
CA ASP A 100 -15.87 -11.54 1.14
C ASP A 100 -14.34 -11.69 1.14
N ALA A 101 -13.64 -11.22 0.09
CA ALA A 101 -12.18 -11.25 0.05
C ALA A 101 -11.56 -10.31 1.09
N VAL A 102 -10.60 -10.83 1.85
CA VAL A 102 -9.75 -10.07 2.77
C VAL A 102 -8.33 -9.87 2.24
N GLU A 103 -8.00 -10.56 1.15
CA GLU A 103 -6.68 -10.62 0.56
C GLU A 103 -6.69 -10.20 -0.91
N VAL A 104 -5.61 -9.53 -1.32
CA VAL A 104 -5.33 -9.10 -2.69
C VAL A 104 -4.01 -9.71 -3.14
N ASN A 105 -4.08 -10.57 -4.17
CA ASN A 105 -2.92 -11.35 -4.63
C ASN A 105 -2.11 -10.63 -5.72
N ASP A 106 -2.74 -9.76 -6.49
CA ASP A 106 -2.18 -9.17 -7.70
C ASP A 106 -2.46 -7.66 -7.81
N PRO A 107 -2.10 -6.84 -6.80
CA PRO A 107 -2.27 -5.40 -6.92
C PRO A 107 -1.34 -4.85 -8.02
N LEU A 108 -1.84 -3.88 -8.80
CA LEU A 108 -1.07 -3.19 -9.83
C LEU A 108 -0.42 -1.90 -9.28
N ILE A 109 -1.12 -1.22 -8.37
CA ILE A 109 -0.63 -0.03 -7.67
C ILE A 109 -0.72 -0.29 -6.17
N VAL A 110 0.35 0.00 -5.45
CA VAL A 110 0.40 -0.01 -3.98
C VAL A 110 0.85 1.36 -3.49
N VAL A 111 0.23 1.86 -2.42
CA VAL A 111 0.57 3.16 -1.83
C VAL A 111 0.84 3.03 -0.33
N GLU A 112 1.90 3.67 0.14
CA GLU A 112 2.24 3.82 1.55
C GLU A 112 2.38 5.31 1.89
N VAL A 113 1.76 5.75 2.98
CA VAL A 113 1.90 7.11 3.51
C VAL A 113 2.95 7.07 4.61
N ILE A 114 4.08 7.74 4.40
CA ILE A 114 5.16 7.65 5.38
C ILE A 114 4.91 8.52 6.61
N SER A 115 5.34 7.97 7.74
CA SER A 115 5.52 8.69 9.00
C SER A 115 6.98 8.55 9.46
N PRO A 116 7.45 9.39 10.41
CA PRO A 116 8.79 9.22 10.99
C PRO A 116 9.06 7.81 11.54
N SER A 117 8.01 7.08 11.95
CA SER A 117 8.09 5.72 12.48
C SER A 117 8.14 4.61 11.43
N THR A 118 7.55 4.80 10.24
CA THR A 118 7.39 3.73 9.23
C THR A 118 8.38 3.85 8.08
N LYS A 119 8.95 5.05 7.86
CA LYS A 119 9.83 5.37 6.72
C LYS A 119 10.87 4.29 6.40
N ALA A 120 11.58 3.75 7.39
CA ALA A 120 12.64 2.77 7.15
C ALA A 120 12.12 1.42 6.61
N ILE A 121 10.94 0.99 7.06
CA ILE A 121 10.30 -0.25 6.60
C ILE A 121 9.72 -0.02 5.19
N ASP A 122 9.03 1.09 5.00
CA ASP A 122 8.34 1.44 3.74
C ASP A 122 9.32 1.60 2.56
N THR A 123 10.50 2.19 2.80
CA THR A 123 11.53 2.38 1.76
C THR A 123 12.49 1.20 1.63
N GLY A 124 12.30 0.12 2.39
CA GLY A 124 13.22 -1.02 2.44
C GLY A 124 12.49 -2.34 2.24
N VAL A 125 12.01 -2.92 3.34
CA VAL A 125 11.39 -4.25 3.34
C VAL A 125 10.13 -4.29 2.49
N LYS A 126 9.21 -3.33 2.67
CA LYS A 126 7.97 -3.27 1.90
C LYS A 126 8.23 -2.99 0.42
N PHE A 127 9.16 -2.09 0.10
CA PHE A 127 9.61 -1.86 -1.28
C PHE A 127 10.04 -3.16 -1.97
N ALA A 128 10.94 -3.92 -1.34
CA ALA A 128 11.44 -5.18 -1.90
C ALA A 128 10.33 -6.25 -1.97
N GLY A 129 9.48 -6.33 -0.95
CA GLY A 129 8.34 -7.25 -0.90
C GLY A 129 7.33 -6.97 -2.01
N TYR A 130 6.81 -5.75 -2.12
CA TYR A 130 5.83 -5.43 -3.17
C TYR A 130 6.40 -5.62 -4.57
N PHE A 131 7.65 -5.25 -4.85
CA PHE A 131 8.26 -5.50 -6.16
C PHE A 131 8.70 -6.95 -6.41
N SER A 132 8.60 -7.86 -5.43
CA SER A 132 8.70 -9.29 -5.71
C SER A 132 7.45 -9.81 -6.44
N LEU A 133 6.29 -9.15 -6.25
CA LEU A 133 5.06 -9.44 -6.96
C LEU A 133 5.14 -8.90 -8.39
N ALA A 134 5.03 -9.81 -9.38
CA ALA A 134 5.12 -9.45 -10.79
C ALA A 134 4.02 -8.46 -11.24
N SER A 135 2.86 -8.49 -10.57
CA SER A 135 1.73 -7.59 -10.86
C SER A 135 1.99 -6.13 -10.48
N VAL A 136 2.81 -5.87 -9.46
CA VAL A 136 3.03 -4.52 -8.95
C VAL A 136 3.84 -3.73 -9.98
N MET A 137 3.15 -2.80 -10.63
CA MET A 137 3.73 -1.89 -11.63
C MET A 137 4.13 -0.56 -11.01
N HIS A 138 3.40 -0.12 -9.99
CA HIS A 138 3.61 1.16 -9.34
C HIS A 138 3.59 1.01 -7.82
N TYR A 139 4.61 1.55 -7.17
CA TYR A 139 4.66 1.70 -5.73
C TYR A 139 4.87 3.17 -5.38
N LEU A 140 3.89 3.77 -4.71
CA LEU A 140 3.88 5.19 -4.36
C LEU A 140 4.16 5.34 -2.86
N ILE A 141 5.17 6.13 -2.54
CA ILE A 141 5.47 6.52 -1.16
C ILE A 141 5.13 8.00 -1.01
N VAL A 142 4.10 8.31 -0.23
CA VAL A 142 3.60 9.69 -0.06
C VAL A 142 4.10 10.25 1.26
N ASP A 143 4.82 11.38 1.20
CA ASP A 143 5.24 12.13 2.39
C ASP A 143 4.28 13.33 2.60
N PRO A 144 3.32 13.24 3.54
CA PRO A 144 2.35 14.30 3.76
C PRO A 144 2.93 15.52 4.49
N VAL A 145 4.15 15.41 5.04
CA VAL A 145 4.83 16.54 5.70
C VAL A 145 5.61 17.33 4.67
N LYS A 146 6.39 16.65 3.82
CA LYS A 146 7.15 17.28 2.75
C LYS A 146 6.33 17.60 1.50
N ARG A 147 5.09 17.08 1.43
CA ARG A 147 4.19 17.21 0.28
C ARG A 147 4.86 16.76 -1.02
N LEU A 148 5.39 15.54 -1.00
CA LEU A 148 5.97 14.90 -2.18
C LEU A 148 5.56 13.44 -2.27
N VAL A 149 5.66 12.91 -3.47
CA VAL A 149 5.45 11.49 -3.78
C VAL A 149 6.74 10.95 -4.38
N ILE A 150 7.24 9.86 -3.81
CA ILE A 150 8.27 9.04 -4.45
C ILE A 150 7.52 7.95 -5.22
N HIS A 151 7.61 7.99 -6.55
CA HIS A 151 7.00 7.01 -7.43
C HIS A 151 8.06 6.04 -7.90
N HIS A 152 7.91 4.78 -7.50
CA HIS A 152 8.66 3.68 -8.03
C HIS A 152 7.83 2.98 -9.11
N ARG A 153 8.43 2.72 -10.27
CA ARG A 153 7.78 2.09 -11.41
C ARG A 153 8.58 0.89 -11.88
N ARG A 154 7.90 -0.21 -12.16
CA ARG A 154 8.49 -1.37 -12.83
C ARG A 154 8.74 -1.05 -14.31
N GLY A 155 10.02 -1.05 -14.70
CA GLY A 155 10.46 -1.08 -16.09
C GLY A 155 10.73 -2.52 -16.57
N ALA A 156 11.29 -2.66 -17.77
CA ALA A 156 11.57 -3.98 -18.35
C ALA A 156 12.60 -4.79 -17.55
N GLU A 157 13.66 -4.13 -17.07
CA GLU A 157 14.77 -4.77 -16.35
C GLU A 157 15.06 -4.14 -14.98
N VAL A 158 14.51 -2.95 -14.73
CA VAL A 158 14.85 -2.14 -13.54
C VAL A 158 13.59 -1.54 -12.91
N ILE A 159 13.71 -1.17 -11.63
CA ILE A 159 12.72 -0.31 -10.96
C ILE A 159 13.21 1.13 -11.05
N GLU A 160 12.46 1.97 -11.75
CA GLU A 160 12.73 3.40 -11.91
C GLU A 160 12.11 4.18 -10.75
N SER A 161 12.78 5.23 -10.28
CA SER A 161 12.28 6.06 -9.18
C SER A 161 12.27 7.53 -9.58
N ARG A 162 11.17 8.23 -9.29
CA ARG A 162 11.08 9.69 -9.43
C ARG A 162 10.45 10.32 -8.20
N ILE A 163 10.80 11.57 -7.94
CA ILE A 163 10.20 12.37 -6.87
C ILE A 163 9.35 13.46 -7.54
N ALA A 164 8.08 13.57 -7.14
CA ALA A 164 7.17 14.59 -7.63
C ALA A 164 6.58 15.37 -6.45
N ALA A 165 6.73 16.70 -6.49
CA ALA A 165 6.11 17.61 -5.53
C ALA A 165 4.88 18.33 -6.11
N ASP A 166 4.75 18.34 -7.44
CA ASP A 166 3.68 18.97 -8.21
C ASP A 166 3.44 18.22 -9.53
N GLY A 167 2.55 18.79 -10.36
CA GLY A 167 2.22 18.24 -11.67
C GLY A 167 1.35 16.99 -11.62
N VAL A 168 1.51 16.12 -12.62
CA VAL A 168 0.71 14.91 -12.82
C VAL A 168 1.59 13.68 -12.81
N LEU A 169 1.28 12.73 -11.94
CA LEU A 169 1.86 11.39 -11.96
C LEU A 169 1.16 10.54 -13.00
N ARG A 170 1.84 10.34 -14.13
CA ARG A 170 1.49 9.31 -15.11
C ARG A 170 1.85 7.91 -14.58
N LEU A 171 0.87 7.01 -14.49
CA LEU A 171 1.01 5.61 -14.06
C LEU A 171 0.80 4.67 -15.26
N ASP A 172 1.80 4.61 -16.15
CA ASP A 172 1.83 3.69 -17.29
C ASP A 172 2.46 2.33 -16.89
N PRO A 173 1.87 1.20 -17.30
CA PRO A 173 1.03 1.05 -18.50
C PRO A 173 -0.48 1.13 -18.27
N LEU A 174 -0.96 1.35 -17.04
CA LEU A 174 -2.40 1.46 -16.77
C LEU A 174 -3.03 2.67 -17.46
N GLY A 175 -2.21 3.70 -17.76
CA GLY A 175 -2.66 4.88 -18.46
C GLY A 175 -3.41 5.88 -17.58
N LEU A 176 -3.14 5.84 -16.27
CA LEU A 176 -3.77 6.73 -15.28
C LEU A 176 -2.96 8.02 -15.08
N ASP A 177 -3.66 9.13 -15.03
CA ASP A 177 -3.12 10.44 -14.69
C ASP A 177 -3.63 10.88 -13.32
N VAL A 178 -2.73 11.02 -12.36
CA VAL A 178 -3.08 11.42 -11.00
C VAL A 178 -2.38 12.74 -10.66
N PRO A 179 -3.13 13.85 -10.51
CA PRO A 179 -2.54 15.11 -10.07
C PRO A 179 -1.93 14.97 -8.68
N VAL A 180 -0.65 15.35 -8.52
CA VAL A 180 0.08 15.22 -7.26
C VAL A 180 -0.56 16.04 -6.14
N ALA A 181 -1.08 17.22 -6.48
CA ALA A 181 -1.74 18.11 -5.53
C ALA A 181 -2.96 17.45 -4.84
N GLU A 182 -3.70 16.61 -5.57
CA GLU A 182 -4.92 15.94 -5.06
C GLU A 182 -4.63 14.85 -4.02
N MET A 183 -3.38 14.41 -3.88
CA MET A 183 -2.96 13.43 -2.87
C MET A 183 -2.74 14.04 -1.48
N PHE A 184 -2.76 15.37 -1.37
CA PHE A 184 -2.52 16.07 -0.11
C PHE A 184 -3.75 16.85 0.33
N ALA A 185 -3.95 16.97 1.64
CA ALA A 185 -4.95 17.90 2.16
C ALA A 185 -4.52 19.36 1.87
N ASP A 186 -5.51 20.24 1.72
CA ASP A 186 -5.30 21.68 1.66
C ASP A 186 -4.56 22.17 2.92
N ALA A 187 -3.70 23.18 2.75
CA ALA A 187 -2.86 23.73 3.80
C ALA A 187 -3.66 24.51 4.86
#